data_AF-A0A3L9M7B9-F1
#
_entry.id   AF-A0A3L9M7B9-F1
#
_cell.length_a   1.000
_cell.length_b   1.000
_cell.length_c   1.000
_cell.angle_alpha   90.00
_cell.angle_beta   90.00
_cell.angle_gamma   90.00
#
_symmetry.space_group_name_H-M   'P 1'
#
loop_
_entity.id
_entity.type
_entity.pdbx_description
1 polymer ?
#
loop_
_entity_poly.entity_id
_entity_poly.type
_entity_poly.pdbx_seq_one_letter_code
_entity_poly.pdbx_strand_id
1 'polypeptide(L)'
;MGKLVSIYLQINQIDEGLDGAPGLFLMILFTFLVLLVFLILICALVIILVGLLLGLISLGILSTSILVGLKNKSINSGFRIFFILSNSFISGLFFTGLFWILNGYYNWYESNLIYVFVGILNVIIGVITGNFMYKFFKNILDIIITKLKFSPNHIR
;
A
#
# COMPACT_ATOMS: atom_id res chain seq x y z
N MET A 1 68.80 -14.34 -8.42
CA MET A 1 68.58 -13.00 -7.83
C MET A 1 67.62 -12.13 -8.62
N GLY A 2 67.70 -12.06 -9.97
CA GLY A 2 66.81 -11.17 -10.77
C GLY A 2 65.30 -11.41 -10.66
N LYS A 3 64.84 -12.67 -10.47
CA LYS A 3 63.40 -12.98 -10.30
C LYS A 3 62.80 -12.47 -8.99
N LEU A 4 63.58 -12.41 -7.92
CA LEU A 4 63.10 -11.89 -6.63
C LEU A 4 63.00 -10.36 -6.67
N VAL A 5 63.91 -9.69 -7.39
CA VAL A 5 63.86 -8.24 -7.62
C VAL A 5 62.66 -7.86 -8.51
N SER A 6 62.34 -8.65 -9.54
CA SER A 6 61.15 -8.39 -10.37
C SER A 6 59.84 -8.59 -9.60
N ILE A 7 59.78 -9.57 -8.70
CA ILE A 7 58.62 -9.81 -7.83
C ILE A 7 58.47 -8.65 -6.82
N TYR A 8 59.56 -8.19 -6.22
CA TYR A 8 59.51 -7.03 -5.31
C TYR A 8 59.07 -5.75 -6.01
N LEU A 9 59.55 -5.49 -7.24
CA LEU A 9 59.13 -4.31 -8.01
C LEU A 9 57.66 -4.39 -8.45
N GLN A 10 57.14 -5.58 -8.76
CA GLN A 10 55.72 -5.76 -9.07
C GLN A 10 54.84 -5.54 -7.84
N ILE A 11 55.24 -6.02 -6.66
CA ILE A 11 54.49 -5.82 -5.41
C ILE A 11 54.48 -4.33 -5.04
N ASN A 12 55.61 -3.63 -5.15
CA ASN A 12 55.68 -2.20 -4.84
C ASN A 12 54.86 -1.33 -5.81
N GLN A 13 54.75 -1.72 -7.08
CA GLN A 13 53.88 -1.03 -8.06
C GLN A 13 52.39 -1.28 -7.83
N ILE A 14 52.02 -2.42 -7.22
CA ILE A 14 50.62 -2.72 -6.87
C ILE A 14 50.19 -1.91 -5.65
N ASP A 15 51.06 -1.74 -4.65
CA ASP A 15 50.78 -0.90 -3.46
C ASP A 15 50.66 0.60 -3.81
N GLU A 16 51.55 1.15 -4.66
CA GLU A 16 51.43 2.55 -5.11
C GLU A 16 50.22 2.80 -6.03
N GLY A 17 49.74 1.78 -6.74
CA GLY A 17 48.55 1.86 -7.59
C GLY A 17 47.23 1.88 -6.81
N LEU A 18 47.22 1.32 -5.59
CA LEU A 18 46.04 1.28 -4.72
C LEU A 18 45.94 2.53 -3.82
N ASP A 19 47.08 3.08 -3.37
CA ASP A 19 47.16 4.36 -2.64
C ASP A 19 47.00 5.61 -3.53
N GLY A 20 47.04 5.44 -4.86
CA GLY A 20 47.09 6.54 -5.84
C GLY A 20 45.78 6.91 -6.54
N ALA A 21 44.64 6.29 -6.20
CA ALA A 21 43.37 6.54 -6.91
C ALA A 21 42.26 7.21 -6.05
N PRO A 22 42.53 8.32 -5.34
CA PRO A 22 41.50 9.05 -4.59
C PRO A 22 40.35 9.52 -5.50
N GLY A 23 40.63 9.74 -6.79
CA GLY A 23 39.60 10.05 -7.79
C GLY A 23 38.63 8.90 -8.03
N LEU A 24 39.08 7.64 -7.98
CA LEU A 24 38.22 6.47 -8.16
C LEU A 24 37.32 6.25 -6.94
N PHE A 25 37.86 6.45 -5.74
CA PHE A 25 37.08 6.45 -4.49
C PHE A 25 36.00 7.54 -4.49
N LEU A 26 36.34 8.77 -4.87
CA LEU A 26 35.38 9.88 -4.99
C LEU A 26 34.30 9.59 -6.05
N MET A 27 34.67 8.97 -7.18
CA MET A 27 33.73 8.61 -8.24
C MET A 27 32.71 7.56 -7.77
N ILE A 28 33.15 6.55 -7.02
CA ILE A 28 32.26 5.55 -6.40
C ILE A 28 31.32 6.21 -5.40
N LEU A 29 31.85 7.07 -4.51
CA LEU A 29 31.04 7.78 -3.51
C LEU A 29 29.98 8.67 -4.17
N PHE A 30 30.35 9.40 -5.23
CA PHE A 30 29.44 10.22 -6.00
C PHE A 30 28.36 9.37 -6.68
N THR A 31 28.73 8.21 -7.24
CA THR A 31 27.77 7.28 -7.85
C THR A 31 26.75 6.77 -6.83
N PHE A 32 27.20 6.39 -5.63
CA PHE A 32 26.31 5.99 -4.54
C PHE A 32 25.37 7.12 -4.11
N LEU A 33 25.87 8.35 -4.01
CA LEU A 33 25.06 9.52 -3.65
C LEU A 33 23.97 9.79 -4.69
N VAL A 34 24.32 9.74 -5.98
CA VAL A 34 23.37 9.89 -7.07
C VAL A 34 22.32 8.78 -7.03
N LEU A 35 22.72 7.53 -6.85
CA LEU A 35 21.80 6.39 -6.74
C LEU A 35 20.84 6.56 -5.56
N LEU A 36 21.33 7.00 -4.40
CA LEU A 36 20.52 7.26 -3.22
C LEU A 36 19.48 8.36 -3.47
N VAL A 37 19.86 9.45 -4.14
CA VAL A 37 18.94 10.53 -4.53
C VAL A 37 17.87 10.00 -5.49
N PHE A 38 18.24 9.21 -6.48
CA PHE A 38 17.29 8.58 -7.40
C PHE A 38 16.33 7.62 -6.68
N LEU A 39 16.82 6.81 -5.74
CA LEU A 39 16.00 5.91 -4.93
C LEU A 39 14.94 6.70 -4.15
N ILE A 40 15.35 7.78 -3.47
CA ILE A 40 14.44 8.64 -2.72
C ILE A 40 13.39 9.26 -3.64
N LEU A 41 13.81 9.77 -4.80
CA LEU A 41 12.92 10.40 -5.76
C LEU A 41 11.89 9.41 -6.33
N ILE A 42 12.32 8.19 -6.66
CA ILE A 42 11.42 7.12 -7.14
C ILE A 42 10.44 6.73 -6.03
N CYS A 43 10.90 6.51 -4.81
CA CYS A 43 10.03 6.20 -3.68
C CYS A 43 9.00 7.30 -3.44
N ALA A 44 9.41 8.57 -3.46
CA ALA A 44 8.50 9.71 -3.33
C ALA A 44 7.45 9.73 -4.44
N LEU A 45 7.87 9.52 -5.70
CA LEU A 45 6.97 9.45 -6.85
C LEU A 45 5.92 8.33 -6.70
N VAL A 46 6.34 7.14 -6.29
CA VAL A 46 5.44 5.99 -6.07
C VAL A 46 4.43 6.31 -4.97
N ILE A 47 4.86 6.90 -3.85
CA ILE A 47 3.95 7.27 -2.75
C ILE A 47 2.91 8.29 -3.23
N ILE A 48 3.32 9.30 -4.01
CA ILE A 48 2.42 10.32 -4.56
C ILE A 48 1.39 9.67 -5.50
N LEU A 49 1.84 8.81 -6.40
CA LEU A 49 0.96 8.13 -7.36
C LEU A 49 -0.04 7.20 -6.65
N VAL A 50 0.41 6.41 -5.67
CA VAL A 50 -0.47 5.55 -4.86
C VAL A 50 -1.46 6.41 -4.08
N GLY A 51 -1.03 7.51 -3.47
CA GLY A 51 -1.89 8.43 -2.75
C GLY A 51 -2.97 9.04 -3.65
N LEU A 52 -2.61 9.46 -4.86
CA LEU A 52 -3.54 10.00 -5.85
C LEU A 52 -4.56 8.93 -6.28
N LEU A 53 -4.11 7.70 -6.52
CA LEU A 53 -4.97 6.58 -6.89
C LEU A 53 -5.98 6.25 -5.77
N LEU A 54 -5.54 6.19 -4.51
CA LEU A 54 -6.43 6.02 -3.36
C LEU A 54 -7.43 7.17 -3.23
N GLY A 55 -6.98 8.41 -3.48
CA GLY A 55 -7.83 9.60 -3.52
C GLY A 55 -8.95 9.47 -4.57
N LEU A 56 -8.61 9.12 -5.81
CA LEU A 56 -9.58 8.92 -6.88
C LEU A 56 -10.57 7.80 -6.57
N ILE A 57 -10.10 6.68 -6.01
CA ILE A 57 -10.97 5.55 -5.63
C ILE A 57 -11.95 5.99 -4.54
N SER A 58 -11.48 6.69 -3.49
CA SER A 58 -12.35 7.17 -2.42
C SER A 58 -13.39 8.17 -2.92
N LEU A 59 -13.02 9.10 -3.82
CA LEU A 59 -13.95 10.01 -4.48
C LEU A 59 -14.96 9.26 -5.36
N GLY A 60 -14.53 8.23 -6.08
CA GLY A 60 -15.41 7.37 -6.87
C GLY A 60 -16.44 6.62 -6.01
N ILE A 61 -16.00 6.05 -4.88
CA ILE A 61 -16.88 5.39 -3.91
C ILE A 61 -17.88 6.39 -3.31
N LEU A 62 -17.41 7.59 -2.95
CA LEU A 62 -18.25 8.64 -2.39
C LEU A 62 -19.28 9.15 -3.41
N SER A 63 -18.87 9.38 -4.65
CA SER A 63 -19.79 9.79 -5.72
C SER A 63 -20.87 8.74 -5.97
N THR A 64 -20.48 7.46 -6.03
CA THR A 64 -21.42 6.34 -6.23
C THR A 64 -22.40 6.23 -5.07
N SER A 65 -21.94 6.37 -3.82
CA SER A 65 -22.80 6.27 -2.65
C SER A 65 -23.83 7.40 -2.57
N ILE A 66 -23.42 8.64 -2.90
CA ILE A 66 -24.31 9.79 -2.99
C ILE A 66 -25.35 9.58 -4.09
N LEU A 67 -24.92 9.15 -5.28
CA LEU A 67 -25.81 8.92 -6.42
C LEU A 67 -26.86 7.86 -6.11
N VAL A 68 -26.50 6.75 -5.45
CA VAL A 68 -27.48 5.74 -5.07
C VAL A 68 -28.37 6.22 -3.92
N GLY A 69 -27.85 7.03 -2.99
CA GLY A 69 -28.65 7.68 -1.96
C GLY A 69 -29.75 8.57 -2.56
N LEU A 70 -29.40 9.36 -3.59
CA LEU A 70 -30.34 10.18 -4.33
C LEU A 70 -31.35 9.34 -5.12
N LYS A 71 -30.90 8.33 -5.86
CA LYS A 71 -31.76 7.43 -6.65
C LYS A 71 -32.83 6.76 -5.79
N ASN A 72 -32.43 6.25 -4.62
CA ASN A 72 -33.33 5.54 -3.71
C ASN A 72 -34.05 6.48 -2.73
N LYS A 73 -33.86 7.80 -2.85
CA LYS A 73 -34.40 8.84 -1.94
C LYS A 73 -34.14 8.53 -0.46
N SER A 74 -33.01 7.90 -0.15
CA SER A 74 -32.68 7.41 1.19
C SER A 74 -31.18 7.51 1.45
N ILE A 75 -30.83 8.33 2.44
CA ILE A 75 -29.45 8.50 2.91
C ILE A 75 -28.87 7.16 3.39
N ASN A 76 -29.69 6.35 4.08
CA ASN A 76 -29.28 5.03 4.56
C ASN A 76 -28.87 4.08 3.43
N SER A 77 -29.55 4.14 2.28
CA SER A 77 -29.19 3.31 1.13
C SER A 77 -27.83 3.71 0.55
N GLY A 78 -27.54 5.02 0.47
CA GLY A 78 -26.23 5.52 0.05
C GLY A 78 -25.13 5.13 1.04
N PHE A 79 -25.36 5.32 2.34
CA PHE A 79 -24.42 4.96 3.39
C PHE A 79 -24.10 3.47 3.42
N ARG A 80 -25.11 2.61 3.20
CA ARG A 80 -24.90 1.16 3.08
C ARG A 80 -23.93 0.83 1.95
N ILE A 81 -24.10 1.44 0.78
CA ILE A 81 -23.24 1.18 -0.39
C ILE A 81 -21.83 1.73 -0.17
N PHE A 82 -21.70 2.88 0.48
CA PHE A 82 -20.40 3.39 0.90
C PHE A 82 -19.64 2.36 1.73
N PHE A 83 -20.27 1.79 2.77
CA PHE A 83 -19.65 0.76 3.59
C PHE A 83 -19.30 -0.52 2.82
N ILE A 84 -20.18 -0.96 1.90
CA ILE A 84 -19.93 -2.15 1.07
C ILE A 84 -18.73 -1.95 0.16
N LEU A 85 -18.68 -0.85 -0.60
CA LEU A 85 -17.63 -0.58 -1.56
C LEU A 85 -16.28 -0.34 -0.85
N SER A 86 -16.28 0.45 0.22
CA SER A 86 -15.07 0.71 1.02
C SER A 86 -14.51 -0.58 1.63
N ASN A 87 -15.35 -1.43 2.23
CA ASN A 87 -14.89 -2.71 2.77
C ASN A 87 -14.41 -3.66 1.67
N SER A 88 -15.08 -3.70 0.51
CA SER A 88 -14.65 -4.55 -0.61
C SER A 88 -13.29 -4.14 -1.17
N PHE A 89 -13.01 -2.84 -1.21
CA PHE A 89 -11.71 -2.34 -1.61
C PHE A 89 -10.62 -2.69 -0.59
N ILE A 90 -10.88 -2.44 0.70
CA ILE A 90 -9.92 -2.74 1.79
C ILE A 90 -9.66 -4.23 1.91
N SER A 91 -10.71 -5.07 1.86
CA SER A 91 -10.57 -6.53 1.89
C SER A 91 -9.80 -7.03 0.66
N GLY A 92 -10.08 -6.46 -0.51
CA GLY A 92 -9.33 -6.71 -1.74
C GLY A 92 -7.83 -6.53 -1.57
N LEU A 93 -7.40 -5.37 -1.05
CA LEU A 93 -6.00 -5.08 -0.79
C LEU A 93 -5.39 -6.02 0.26
N PHE A 94 -6.10 -6.20 1.38
CA PHE A 94 -5.60 -7.00 2.51
C PHE A 94 -5.40 -8.47 2.14
N PHE A 95 -6.43 -9.12 1.60
CA PHE A 95 -6.36 -10.55 1.28
C PHE A 95 -5.49 -10.85 0.07
N THR A 96 -5.43 -9.98 -0.94
CA THR A 96 -4.52 -10.16 -2.07
C THR A 96 -3.06 -10.02 -1.62
N GLY A 97 -2.76 -9.04 -0.76
CA GLY A 97 -1.44 -8.89 -0.17
C GLY A 97 -1.05 -10.09 0.70
N LEU A 98 -1.96 -10.56 1.56
CA LEU A 98 -1.75 -11.72 2.40
C LEU A 98 -1.52 -12.99 1.56
N PHE A 99 -2.31 -13.19 0.50
CA PHE A 99 -2.12 -14.31 -0.43
C PHE A 99 -0.78 -14.23 -1.16
N TRP A 100 -0.36 -13.05 -1.60
CA TRP A 100 0.94 -12.87 -2.24
C TRP A 100 2.11 -13.24 -1.30
N ILE A 101 2.04 -12.82 -0.04
CA ILE A 101 3.02 -13.17 0.99
C ILE A 101 3.05 -14.69 1.21
N LEU A 102 1.88 -15.32 1.44
CA LEU A 102 1.79 -16.76 1.66
C LEU A 102 2.29 -17.56 0.44
N ASN A 103 1.93 -17.13 -0.77
CA ASN A 103 2.39 -17.80 -1.98
C ASN A 103 3.91 -17.67 -2.15
N GLY A 104 4.50 -16.53 -1.76
CA GLY A 104 5.95 -16.35 -1.78
C GLY A 104 6.71 -17.27 -0.81
N TYR A 105 6.12 -17.63 0.33
CA TYR A 105 6.73 -18.56 1.28
C TYR A 105 6.63 -20.01 0.86
N TYR A 106 5.47 -20.42 0.33
CA TYR A 106 5.19 -21.83 0.11
C TYR A 106 5.18 -22.26 -1.36
N ASN A 107 5.26 -21.32 -2.31
CA ASN A 107 5.16 -21.55 -3.75
C ASN A 107 4.02 -22.52 -4.12
N TRP A 108 2.86 -22.37 -3.46
CA TRP A 108 1.74 -23.28 -3.66
C TRP A 108 1.22 -23.27 -5.09
N TYR A 109 1.34 -22.13 -5.77
CA TYR A 109 0.81 -21.98 -7.11
C TYR A 109 1.62 -21.04 -8.01
N GLU A 110 1.90 -21.49 -9.23
CA GLU A 110 2.62 -20.72 -10.28
C GLU A 110 1.68 -20.03 -11.28
N SER A 111 0.38 -20.33 -11.28
CA SER A 111 -0.54 -19.82 -12.29
C SER A 111 -1.09 -18.44 -11.96
N ASN A 112 -0.91 -17.49 -12.88
CA ASN A 112 -1.45 -16.12 -12.79
C ASN A 112 -2.98 -16.08 -12.63
N LEU A 113 -3.71 -17.13 -13.05
CA LEU A 113 -5.16 -17.21 -12.92
C LEU A 113 -5.63 -17.22 -11.46
N ILE A 114 -4.77 -17.62 -10.52
CA ILE A 114 -5.16 -17.76 -9.11
C ILE A 114 -5.30 -16.40 -8.44
N TYR A 115 -4.50 -15.41 -8.83
CA TYR A 115 -4.67 -14.04 -8.35
C TYR A 115 -6.02 -13.44 -8.77
N VAL A 116 -6.52 -13.80 -9.96
CA VAL A 116 -7.86 -13.38 -10.41
C VAL A 116 -8.95 -14.05 -9.56
N PHE A 117 -8.81 -15.35 -9.29
CA PHE A 117 -9.77 -16.09 -8.47
C PHE A 117 -9.82 -15.58 -7.03
N VAL A 118 -8.65 -15.34 -6.43
CA VAL A 118 -8.53 -14.72 -5.09
C VAL A 118 -9.14 -13.32 -5.11
N GLY A 119 -8.90 -12.53 -6.15
CA GLY A 119 -9.53 -11.21 -6.31
C GLY A 119 -11.06 -11.26 -6.30
N ILE A 120 -11.66 -12.21 -7.04
CA ILE A 120 -13.12 -12.40 -7.08
C ILE A 120 -13.66 -12.81 -5.70
N LEU A 121 -13.02 -13.78 -5.04
CA LEU A 121 -13.40 -14.19 -3.68
C LEU A 121 -13.32 -13.04 -2.68
N ASN A 122 -12.31 -12.18 -2.81
CA ASN A 122 -12.13 -11.03 -1.93
C ASN A 122 -13.25 -9.99 -2.07
N VAL A 123 -13.78 -9.80 -3.28
CA VAL A 123 -14.96 -8.94 -3.50
C VAL A 123 -16.18 -9.53 -2.79
N ILE A 124 -16.40 -10.85 -2.90
CA ILE A 124 -17.54 -11.51 -2.25
C ILE A 124 -17.45 -11.36 -0.73
N ILE A 125 -16.27 -11.66 -0.16
CA ILE A 125 -16.00 -11.50 1.28
C ILE A 125 -16.22 -10.04 1.70
N GLY A 126 -15.73 -9.09 0.90
CA GLY A 126 -15.88 -7.66 1.09
C GLY A 126 -17.32 -7.17 1.14
N VAL A 127 -18.19 -7.71 0.28
CA VAL A 127 -19.62 -7.39 0.29
C VAL A 127 -20.30 -7.93 1.55
N ILE A 128 -19.93 -9.13 1.99
CA ILE A 128 -20.48 -9.75 3.20
C ILE A 128 -20.06 -8.94 4.44
N THR A 129 -18.76 -8.69 4.61
CA THR A 129 -18.21 -7.92 5.73
C THR A 129 -18.70 -6.47 5.71
N GLY A 130 -18.81 -5.84 4.53
CA GLY A 130 -19.33 -4.49 4.39
C GLY A 130 -20.81 -4.37 4.81
N ASN A 131 -21.65 -5.35 4.46
CA ASN A 131 -23.03 -5.39 4.94
C ASN A 131 -23.10 -5.59 6.46
N PHE A 132 -22.24 -6.43 7.04
CA PHE A 132 -22.15 -6.64 8.47
C PHE A 132 -21.75 -5.35 9.20
N MET A 133 -20.70 -4.67 8.73
CA MET A 133 -20.22 -3.40 9.29
C MET A 133 -21.28 -2.30 9.24
N TYR A 134 -22.02 -2.19 8.13
CA TYR A 134 -23.13 -1.25 8.04
C TYR A 134 -24.20 -1.50 9.11
N LYS A 135 -24.61 -2.76 9.32
CA LYS A 135 -25.58 -3.10 10.37
C LYS A 135 -25.06 -2.75 11.76
N PHE A 136 -23.79 -3.05 12.03
CA PHE A 136 -23.15 -2.74 13.30
C PHE A 136 -23.12 -1.22 13.57
N PHE A 137 -22.67 -0.43 12.59
CA PHE A 137 -22.66 1.03 12.68
C PHE A 137 -24.05 1.62 12.86
N LYS A 138 -25.04 1.10 12.12
CA LYS A 138 -26.43 1.51 12.25
C LYS A 138 -26.94 1.27 13.67
N ASN A 139 -26.69 0.09 14.24
CA ASN A 139 -27.10 -0.24 15.60
C ASN A 139 -26.48 0.71 16.64
N ILE A 140 -25.19 1.05 16.49
CA ILE A 140 -24.52 2.03 17.36
C ILE A 140 -25.18 3.41 17.24
N LEU A 141 -25.43 3.88 16.01
CA LEU A 141 -26.08 5.17 15.77
C LEU A 141 -27.48 5.21 16.38
N ASP A 142 -28.27 4.15 16.23
CA ASP A 142 -29.61 4.05 16.82
C ASP A 142 -29.55 4.08 18.36
N ILE A 143 -28.55 3.44 18.99
CA ILE A 143 -28.33 3.50 20.45
C ILE A 143 -27.95 4.93 20.90
N ILE A 144 -27.12 5.64 20.13
CA ILE A 144 -26.71 7.01 20.48
C ILE A 144 -27.90 7.96 20.35
N ILE A 145 -28.64 7.88 19.24
CA ILE A 145 -29.81 8.72 19.00
C ILE A 145 -30.89 8.48 20.06
N THR A 146 -31.13 7.23 20.45
CA THR A 146 -32.09 6.93 21.52
C THR A 146 -31.63 7.50 22.86
N LYS A 147 -30.34 7.34 23.24
CA LYS A 147 -29.80 7.95 24.46
C LYS A 147 -29.87 9.48 24.46
N LEU A 148 -29.64 10.14 23.32
CA LEU A 148 -29.77 11.59 23.20
C LEU A 148 -31.22 12.05 23.32
N LYS A 149 -32.19 11.33 22.76
CA LYS A 149 -33.62 11.65 22.88
C LYS A 149 -34.16 11.43 24.29
N PHE A 150 -33.61 10.48 25.03
CA PHE A 150 -34.03 10.13 26.39
C PHE A 150 -33.26 10.88 27.49
N SER A 151 -32.32 11.77 27.17
CA SER A 151 -31.75 12.71 28.14
C SER A 151 -32.67 13.94 28.26
N PRO A 152 -33.53 14.04 29.30
CA PRO A 152 -34.56 15.07 29.37
C PRO A 152 -34.03 16.43 29.87
N ASN A 153 -32.72 16.58 30.07
CA ASN A 153 -32.13 17.80 30.62
C ASN A 153 -30.76 18.07 29.98
N HIS A 154 -30.74 18.95 28.97
CA HIS A 154 -29.90 20.15 29.02
C HIS A 154 -30.41 21.20 28.00
N ILE A 155 -31.31 22.07 28.49
CA ILE A 155 -31.33 23.55 28.36
C ILE A 155 -31.64 24.11 26.94
N ARG A 156 -32.82 24.67 26.68
CA ARG A 156 -33.29 26.05 27.00
C ARG A 156 -32.39 27.18 26.48
#